data_AF-A0A2V1CGJ1-F1
#
_entry.id   AF-A0A2V1CGJ1-F1
#
_cell.length_a   1.000
_cell.length_b   1.000
_cell.length_c   1.000
_cell.angle_alpha   90.00
_cell.angle_beta   90.00
_cell.angle_gamma   90.00
#
_symmetry.space_group_name_H-M   'P 1'
#
loop_
_entity.id
_entity.type
_entity.pdbx_description
1 polymer ?
#
loop_
_entity_poly.entity_id
_entity_poly.type
_entity_poly.pdbx_seq_one_letter_code
_entity_poly.pdbx_strand_id
1 'polypeptide(L)' 'HWDHCFDYLRQTLMCTADTALEELERNEMGEVIGRVDGWGTEHVCRDWEGLKGWAQGHRGTDDGGID' A
#
# COMPACT_ATOMS: atom_id res chain seq x y z
N HIS A 1 16.73 9.40 -20.95
CA HIS A 1 17.23 9.54 -19.56
C HIS A 1 16.07 9.63 -18.58
N TRP A 2 15.20 10.63 -18.71
CA TRP A 2 13.99 10.76 -17.88
C TRP A 2 13.08 9.54 -17.96
N ASP A 3 12.90 8.95 -19.13
CA ASP A 3 12.06 7.76 -19.31
C ASP A 3 12.53 6.59 -18.44
N HIS A 4 13.84 6.36 -18.33
CA HIS A 4 14.39 5.30 -17.49
C HIS A 4 14.24 5.60 -16.00
N CYS A 5 14.29 6.88 -15.60
CA CYS A 5 14.05 7.28 -14.22
C CYS A 5 12.60 6.97 -13.81
N PHE A 6 11.63 7.36 -14.63
CA PHE A 6 10.22 7.06 -14.37
C PHE A 6 9.92 5.57 -14.43
N ASP A 7 10.57 4.83 -15.32
CA ASP A 7 10.42 3.37 -15.35
C ASP A 7 10.97 2.71 -14.08
N TYR A 8 12.11 3.15 -13.54
CA TYR A 8 12.61 2.64 -12.26
C TYR A 8 11.69 2.99 -11.07
N LEU A 9 11.11 4.19 -11.04
CA LEU A 9 10.13 4.55 -10.01
C LEU A 9 8.88 3.67 -10.11
N ARG A 10 8.37 3.45 -11.32
CA ARG A 10 7.25 2.55 -11.58
C ARG A 10 7.55 1.13 -11.11
N GLN A 11 8.70 0.57 -11.51
CA GLN A 11 9.12 -0.78 -11.09
C GLN A 11 9.26 -0.88 -9.57
N THR A 12 9.81 0.14 -8.91
CA THR A 12 9.94 0.17 -7.45
C THR A 12 8.56 0.12 -6.79
N LEU A 13 7.64 0.99 -7.21
CA LEU A 13 6.28 1.00 -6.70
C LEU A 13 5.57 -0.33 -6.93
N MET A 14 5.73 -0.95 -8.10
CA MET A 14 5.10 -2.25 -8.37
C MET A 14 5.63 -3.36 -7.46
N CYS A 15 6.92 -3.35 -7.16
CA CYS A 15 7.56 -4.38 -6.35
C CYS A 15 7.33 -4.19 -4.84
N THR A 16 7.21 -2.94 -4.38
CA THR A 16 7.09 -2.60 -2.95
C THR A 16 5.73 -2.04 -2.58
N ALA A 17 4.74 -2.12 -3.47
CA ALA A 17 3.38 -1.70 -3.15
C ALA A 17 2.84 -2.59 -2.03
N ASP A 18 2.50 -1.94 -0.92
CA ASP A 18 1.99 -2.59 0.26
C ASP A 18 0.61 -2.06 0.61
N THR A 19 -0.27 -2.98 0.99
CA THR A 19 -1.64 -2.72 1.41
C THR A 19 -1.91 -3.22 2.83
N ALA A 20 -0.86 -3.57 3.58
CA ALA A 20 -1.01 -3.92 4.98
C ALA A 20 -1.60 -2.72 5.75
N LEU A 21 -2.65 -2.97 6.51
CA LEU A 21 -3.17 -2.00 7.47
C LEU A 21 -2.35 -2.14 8.75
N GLU A 22 -1.93 -1.02 9.32
CA GLU A 22 -1.18 -1.01 10.56
C GLU A 22 -1.99 -1.61 11.71
N GLU A 23 -1.31 -2.38 12.57
CA GLU A 23 -1.92 -2.93 13.77
C GLU A 23 -2.24 -1.83 14.77
N LEU A 24 -3.44 -1.87 15.36
CA LEU A 24 -3.80 -0.97 16.45
C LEU A 24 -3.08 -1.40 17.73
N GLU A 25 -2.44 -0.43 18.38
CA GLU A 25 -1.71 -0.67 19.61
C GLU A 25 -2.64 -1.14 20.74
N ARG A 26 -2.09 -1.96 21.65
CA ARG A 26 -2.79 -2.47 22.83
C ARG A 26 -2.10 -2.02 24.10
N ASN A 27 -2.87 -1.61 25.09
CA ASN A 27 -2.35 -1.32 26.43
C ASN A 27 -1.94 -2.61 27.17
N GLU A 28 -1.36 -2.47 28.36
CA GLU A 28 -0.94 -3.60 29.20
C GLU A 28 -2.09 -4.55 29.59
N MET A 29 -3.34 -4.09 29.51
CA MET A 29 -4.55 -4.87 29.76
C MET A 29 -5.10 -5.54 28.49
N GLY A 30 -4.44 -5.36 27.33
CA GLY A 30 -4.81 -5.92 26.03
C GLY A 30 -5.89 -5.13 25.27
N GLU A 31 -6.31 -3.98 25.80
CA GLU A 31 -7.35 -3.15 25.19
C GLU A 31 -6.77 -2.35 24.03
N VAL A 32 -7.54 -2.27 22.93
CA VAL A 32 -7.17 -1.47 21.77
C VAL A 32 -7.20 0.01 22.16
N ILE A 33 -6.06 0.67 22.01
CA ILE A 33 -5.98 2.12 22.06
C ILE A 33 -5.96 2.63 20.62
N GLY A 34 -6.72 3.68 20.31
CA GLY A 34 -6.89 4.20 18.95
C GLY A 34 -5.63 4.88 18.39
N ARG A 35 -4.49 4.19 18.43
CA ARG A 35 -3.16 4.63 18.02
C ARG A 35 -2.50 3.51 17.24
N VAL A 36 -1.68 3.90 16.28
CA VAL A 36 -0.75 3.05 15.53
C VAL A 36 0.66 3.60 15.78
N ASP A 37 1.66 2.74 15.87
CA ASP A 37 3.05 3.12 16.15
C ASP A 37 4.01 2.86 14.98
N GLY A 38 3.50 2.23 13.91
CA GLY A 38 4.25 1.90 12.70
C GLY A 38 5.15 0.66 12.81
N TRP A 39 5.05 -0.15 13.87
CA TRP A 39 5.87 -1.35 14.07
C TRP A 39 5.04 -2.63 14.18
N GLY A 40 5.69 -3.78 14.01
CA GLY A 40 5.07 -5.11 14.21
C GLY A 40 4.10 -5.56 13.12
N THR A 41 3.71 -4.69 12.20
CA THR A 41 2.82 -5.02 11.08
C THR A 41 3.53 -5.95 10.11
N GLU A 42 2.93 -7.11 9.83
CA GLU A 42 3.49 -8.07 8.89
C GLU A 42 3.27 -7.60 7.44
N HIS A 43 4.36 -7.39 6.73
CA HIS A 43 4.35 -7.04 5.30
C HIS A 43 4.61 -8.29 4.46
N VAL A 44 3.78 -8.54 3.44
CA VAL A 44 3.92 -9.69 2.54
C VAL A 44 3.85 -9.25 1.09
N CYS A 45 4.61 -9.89 0.22
CA CYS A 45 4.59 -9.62 -1.21
C CYS A 45 3.17 -9.83 -1.78
N ARG A 46 2.75 -8.94 -2.69
CA ARG A 46 1.41 -8.97 -3.29
C ARG A 46 1.48 -9.12 -4.81
N ASP A 47 0.42 -9.68 -5.37
CA ASP A 47 0.19 -9.67 -6.81
C ASP A 47 -0.16 -8.24 -7.26
N TRP A 48 0.74 -7.64 -8.03
CA TRP A 48 0.57 -6.28 -8.54
C TRP A 48 -0.68 -6.14 -9.41
N GLU A 49 -0.99 -7.11 -10.28
CA GLU A 49 -2.13 -6.99 -11.19
C GLU A 49 -3.45 -7.06 -10.42
N GLY A 50 -3.54 -7.95 -9.42
CA GLY A 50 -4.66 -7.99 -8.50
C GLY A 50 -4.84 -6.68 -7.72
N LEU A 51 -3.75 -6.11 -7.21
CA LEU A 51 -3.78 -4.83 -6.50
C LEU A 51 -4.25 -3.68 -7.40
N LYS A 52 -3.68 -3.59 -8.61
CA LYS A 52 -4.04 -2.58 -9.60
C LYS A 52 -5.51 -2.68 -9.97
N GLY A 53 -6.01 -3.89 -10.25
CA GLY A 53 -7.40 -4.12 -10.60
C GLY A 53 -8.36 -3.73 -9.47
N TRP A 54 -8.01 -4.08 -8.22
CA TRP A 54 -8.79 -3.65 -7.05
C TRP A 54 -8.83 -2.13 -6.92
N ALA A 55 -7.67 -1.45 -7.03
CA ALA A 55 -7.56 0.00 -6.90
C ALA A 55 -8.35 0.73 -8.00
N GLN A 56 -8.30 0.24 -9.25
CA GLN A 56 -9.07 0.78 -10.36
C GLN A 56 -10.59 0.64 -10.13
N GLY A 57 -11.04 -0.50 -9.60
CA GLY A 57 -12.47 -0.73 -9.30
C GLY A 57 -13.02 0.11 -8.14
N HIS A 58 -12.15 0.64 -7.28
CA HIS A 58 -12.52 1.44 -6.10
C HIS A 58 -12.02 2.89 -6.18
N ARG A 59 -11.67 3.36 -7.38
CA ARG A 59 -11.22 4.74 -7.58
C ARG A 59 -12.32 5.74 -7.27
N GLY A 60 -11.95 6.87 -6.66
CA GLY A 60 -12.90 7.92 -6.26
C GLY A 60 -13.42 8.76 -7.43
N THR A 61 -12.62 8.91 -8.49
CA THR A 61 -12.99 9.64 -9.71
C THR A 61 -12.35 9.00 -10.96
N ASP A 62 -12.85 9.40 -12.13
CA ASP A 62 -12.39 8.96 -13.44
C ASP A 62 -11.57 10.04 -14.17
N ASP A 63 -11.19 11.11 -13.47
CA ASP A 63 -10.59 12.33 -14.05
C ASP A 63 -9.11 12.15 -14.50
N GLY A 64 -8.57 10.94 -14.38
CA GLY A 64 -7.27 10.52 -14.92
C GLY A 64 -6.46 9.62 -13.98
N GLY A 65 -5.65 8.73 -14.57
CA GLY A 65 -4.70 7.87 -13.88
C GLY A 65 -5.05 6.37 -13.82
N ILE A 66 -3.97 5.59 -13.74
CA ILE A 66 -3.81 4.12 -13.85
C ILE A 66 -4.05 3.54 -15.26
N ASP A 67 -3.47 4.22 -16.25
CA ASP A 67 -2.98 3.68 -17.52
C ASP A 67 -1.86 4.56 -18.08
#